data_AF-A0A1I8IQ76-F1
#
_entry.id   AF-A0A1I8IQ76-F1
#
_cell.length_a   1.000
_cell.length_b   1.000
_cell.length_c   1.000
_cell.angle_alpha   90.00
_cell.angle_beta   90.00
_cell.angle_gamma   90.00
#
_symmetry.space_group_name_H-M   'P 1'
#
loop_
_entity.id
_entity.type
_entity.pdbx_description
1 polymer ?
#
loop_
_entity_poly.entity_id
_entity_poly.type
_entity_poly.pdbx_seq_one_letter_code
_entity_poly.pdbx_strand_id
1 'polypeptide(L)'
;PLVSIHSGSAQLQCSSTHRQRKIAMENSALFGKWESYKSDNLDVFFEKLGMGWLQQKIGPKLTSTLLLEKLSDSELKLSVSSLGFHDETIFKVDGIVQWSGGAKELHDALTKWEDGKLVIYTGPLNSASADDVKANSQVKIVREITGDGELLMTIIHPEVTATRHYKKKN
;
A
#
# COMPACT_ATOMS: atom_id res chain seq x y z
N PRO A 1 45.85 -55.20 17.03
CA PRO A 1 45.99 -54.37 18.25
C PRO A 1 46.23 -52.89 17.87
N LEU A 2 45.26 -52.02 18.21
CA LEU A 2 45.37 -50.63 18.74
C LEU A 2 46.31 -49.60 18.03
N VAL A 3 46.02 -48.31 17.72
CA VAL A 3 44.86 -47.37 17.55
C VAL A 3 45.47 -46.09 16.88
N SER A 4 44.66 -45.29 16.16
CA SER A 4 44.57 -43.80 16.21
C SER A 4 45.76 -42.93 15.70
N ILE A 5 45.64 -41.72 15.12
CA ILE A 5 44.61 -40.66 14.95
C ILE A 5 44.99 -39.86 13.68
N HIS A 6 44.03 -39.36 12.89
CA HIS A 6 44.09 -37.96 12.43
C HIS A 6 42.68 -37.45 12.13
N SER A 7 42.29 -36.44 12.91
CA SER A 7 41.06 -35.67 12.81
C SER A 7 41.09 -34.80 11.55
N GLY A 8 40.08 -34.96 10.69
CA GLY A 8 39.76 -34.01 9.62
C GLY A 8 38.33 -33.52 9.82
N SER A 9 38.17 -32.31 10.35
CA SER A 9 36.89 -31.61 10.43
C SER A 9 36.30 -31.45 9.04
N ALA A 10 35.20 -32.13 8.75
CA ALA A 10 34.32 -31.78 7.65
C ALA A 10 33.56 -30.50 8.04
N GLN A 11 34.03 -29.35 7.57
CA GLN A 11 33.23 -28.13 7.57
C GLN A 11 32.05 -28.35 6.63
N LEU A 12 30.87 -28.58 7.20
CA LEU A 12 29.60 -28.37 6.52
C LEU A 12 29.51 -26.89 6.19
N GLN A 13 29.91 -26.51 4.99
CA GLN A 13 29.52 -25.26 4.37
C GLN A 13 28.00 -25.31 4.16
N CYS A 14 27.24 -24.83 5.14
CA CYS A 14 25.87 -24.39 4.91
C CYS A 14 25.93 -23.34 3.80
N SER A 15 25.60 -23.76 2.58
CA SER A 15 25.31 -22.85 1.48
C SER A 15 24.07 -22.07 1.88
N SER A 16 24.26 -20.94 2.56
CA SER A 16 23.20 -19.95 2.73
C SER A 16 22.88 -19.44 1.34
N THR A 17 21.88 -20.05 0.70
CA THR A 17 21.20 -19.45 -0.43
C THR A 17 20.71 -18.10 0.08
N HIS A 18 21.48 -17.06 -0.24
CA HIS A 18 20.98 -15.70 -0.37
C HIS A 18 19.84 -15.81 -1.37
N ARG A 19 18.64 -16.11 -0.85
CA ARG A 19 17.39 -15.83 -1.52
C ARG A 19 17.40 -14.32 -1.61
N GLN A 20 17.98 -13.81 -2.70
CA GLN A 20 17.82 -12.44 -3.12
C GLN A 20 16.30 -12.21 -3.04
N ARG A 21 15.84 -11.58 -1.95
CA ARG A 21 14.55 -10.93 -1.93
C ARG A 21 14.66 -10.01 -3.13
N LYS A 22 13.94 -10.33 -4.20
CA LYS A 22 13.64 -9.37 -5.26
C LYS A 22 13.05 -8.21 -4.48
N ILE A 23 13.87 -7.22 -4.14
CA ILE A 23 13.40 -5.98 -3.51
C ILE A 23 12.44 -5.48 -4.56
N ALA A 24 11.14 -5.58 -4.27
CA ALA A 24 10.14 -5.03 -5.14
C ALA A 24 10.50 -3.56 -5.26
N MET A 25 11.01 -3.19 -6.43
CA MET A 25 11.77 -1.95 -6.53
C MET A 25 10.81 -0.80 -6.29
N GLU A 26 11.13 0.02 -5.29
CA GLU A 26 10.49 1.31 -5.08
C GLU A 26 10.48 2.09 -6.40
N ASN A 27 9.33 2.65 -6.76
CA ASN A 27 9.23 3.51 -7.92
C ASN A 27 9.21 4.97 -7.47
N SER A 28 10.37 5.62 -7.57
CA SER A 28 10.54 7.00 -7.13
C SER A 28 9.65 8.00 -7.85
N ALA A 29 9.13 7.67 -9.05
CA ALA A 29 8.23 8.55 -9.79
C ALA A 29 6.90 8.78 -9.06
N LEU A 30 6.48 7.88 -8.16
CA LEU A 30 5.29 8.05 -7.33
C LEU A 30 5.42 9.19 -6.30
N PHE A 31 6.64 9.55 -5.87
CA PHE A 31 6.84 10.59 -4.87
C PHE A 31 6.54 11.99 -5.39
N GLY A 32 5.94 12.82 -4.56
CA GLY A 32 5.58 14.20 -4.85
C GLY A 32 4.08 14.44 -4.79
N LYS A 33 3.67 15.59 -5.31
CA LYS A 33 2.29 16.08 -5.24
C LYS A 33 1.53 15.73 -6.52
N TRP A 34 0.28 15.34 -6.32
CA TRP A 34 -0.63 14.84 -7.34
C TRP A 34 -2.02 15.43 -7.13
N GLU A 35 -2.74 15.71 -8.21
CA GLU A 35 -4.11 16.25 -8.16
C GLU A 35 -5.04 15.39 -9.00
N SER A 36 -6.13 14.92 -8.41
CA SER A 36 -7.07 14.04 -9.09
C SER A 36 -7.95 14.81 -10.07
N TYR A 37 -8.21 14.23 -11.23
CA TYR A 37 -9.06 14.86 -12.25
C TYR A 37 -10.17 13.94 -12.77
N LYS A 38 -10.08 12.63 -12.52
CA LYS A 38 -11.06 11.63 -12.95
C LYS A 38 -11.17 10.51 -11.91
N SER A 39 -12.39 10.03 -11.70
CA SER A 39 -12.64 8.83 -10.90
C SER A 39 -13.71 7.98 -11.58
N ASP A 40 -13.59 6.66 -11.48
CA ASP A 40 -14.59 5.71 -11.98
C ASP A 40 -15.02 4.78 -10.83
N ASN A 41 -16.32 4.52 -10.69
CA ASN A 41 -16.95 3.64 -9.67
C ASN A 41 -16.66 3.97 -8.19
N LEU A 42 -16.13 5.15 -7.88
CA LEU A 42 -15.81 5.52 -6.50
C LEU A 42 -17.08 5.75 -5.65
N ASP A 43 -18.17 6.19 -6.28
CA ASP A 43 -19.50 6.28 -5.68
C ASP A 43 -20.01 4.90 -5.25
N VAL A 44 -19.91 3.91 -6.14
CA VAL A 44 -20.29 2.51 -5.86
C VAL A 44 -19.42 1.94 -4.74
N PHE A 45 -18.11 2.23 -4.75
CA PHE A 45 -17.23 1.82 -3.65
C PHE A 45 -17.64 2.44 -2.30
N PHE A 46 -17.97 3.73 -2.27
CA PHE A 46 -18.46 4.39 -1.06
C PHE A 46 -19.79 3.82 -0.57
N GLU A 47 -20.67 3.41 -1.48
CA GLU A 47 -21.89 2.67 -1.15
C GLU A 47 -21.57 1.34 -0.47
N LYS A 48 -20.61 0.56 -1.00
CA LYS A 48 -20.18 -0.71 -0.39
C LYS A 48 -19.54 -0.56 0.98
N LEU A 49 -18.87 0.57 1.24
CA LEU A 49 -18.36 0.92 2.57
C LEU A 49 -19.45 1.43 3.53
N GLY A 50 -20.70 1.55 3.09
CA GLY A 50 -21.80 2.06 3.92
C GLY A 50 -21.67 3.56 4.23
N MET A 51 -20.94 4.32 3.41
CA MET A 51 -20.85 5.77 3.57
C MET A 51 -22.21 6.44 3.38
N GLY A 52 -22.41 7.61 3.99
CA GLY A 52 -23.67 8.35 3.84
C GLY A 52 -23.90 8.81 2.39
N TRP A 53 -25.16 8.92 1.99
CA TRP A 53 -25.57 9.35 0.63
C TRP A 53 -24.86 10.60 0.11
N LEU A 54 -24.64 11.60 0.98
CA LEU A 54 -23.95 12.83 0.60
C LEU A 54 -22.49 12.57 0.21
N GLN A 55 -21.80 11.70 0.96
CA GLN A 55 -20.42 11.31 0.70
C GLN A 55 -20.32 10.50 -0.60
N GLN A 56 -21.26 9.56 -0.81
CA GLN A 56 -21.35 8.77 -2.05
C GLN A 56 -21.48 9.67 -3.29
N LYS A 57 -22.30 10.73 -3.22
CA LYS A 57 -22.55 11.62 -4.38
C LYS A 57 -21.46 12.65 -4.64
N ILE A 58 -20.92 13.25 -3.57
CA ILE A 58 -20.00 14.39 -3.70
C ILE A 58 -18.55 13.93 -3.66
N GLY A 59 -18.19 13.01 -2.77
CA GLY A 59 -16.81 12.56 -2.57
C GLY A 59 -16.09 12.11 -3.86
N PRO A 60 -16.72 11.35 -4.76
CA PRO A 60 -16.13 10.96 -6.04
C PRO A 60 -15.79 12.13 -6.96
N LYS A 61 -16.56 13.22 -6.87
CA LYS A 61 -16.44 14.42 -7.70
C LYS A 61 -15.46 15.45 -7.12
N LEU A 62 -15.09 15.32 -5.85
CA LEU A 62 -14.14 16.23 -5.23
C LEU A 62 -12.74 16.01 -5.83
N THR A 63 -12.14 17.11 -6.26
CA THR A 63 -10.70 17.16 -6.53
C THR A 63 -9.94 16.92 -5.22
N SER A 64 -9.15 15.86 -5.21
CA SER A 64 -8.25 15.51 -4.12
C SER A 64 -6.81 15.81 -4.50
N THR A 65 -6.04 16.34 -3.56
CA THR A 65 -4.58 16.41 -3.64
C THR A 65 -4.01 15.23 -2.86
N LEU A 66 -3.08 14.51 -3.48
CA LEU A 66 -2.28 13.46 -2.85
C LEU A 66 -0.83 13.93 -2.79
N LEU A 67 -0.19 13.80 -1.64
CA LEU A 67 1.24 14.01 -1.46
C LEU A 67 1.82 12.70 -0.92
N LEU A 68 2.78 12.13 -1.65
CA LEU A 68 3.54 10.96 -1.20
C LEU A 68 4.99 11.37 -1.01
N GLU A 69 5.51 11.23 0.20
CA GLU A 69 6.88 11.58 0.56
C GLU A 69 7.62 10.35 1.08
N LYS A 70 8.90 10.24 0.72
CA LYS A 70 9.81 9.29 1.33
C LYS A 70 10.44 9.93 2.55
N LEU A 71 10.21 9.36 3.74
CA LEU A 71 10.85 9.82 4.97
C LEU A 71 12.15 9.05 5.23
N SER A 72 12.15 7.76 4.93
CA SER A 72 13.31 6.88 5.00
C SER A 72 13.12 5.69 4.03
N ASP A 73 14.07 4.74 4.01
CA ASP A 73 13.92 3.52 3.21
C ASP A 73 12.79 2.59 3.69
N SER A 74 12.31 2.77 4.92
CA SER A 74 11.24 1.96 5.50
C SER A 74 9.96 2.75 5.81
N GLU A 75 9.96 4.08 5.62
CA GLU A 75 8.83 4.93 5.99
C GLU A 75 8.43 5.90 4.89
N LEU A 76 7.13 5.91 4.60
CA LEU A 76 6.49 6.78 3.62
C LEU A 76 5.43 7.62 4.33
N LYS A 77 5.35 8.91 4.00
CA LYS A 77 4.24 9.75 4.41
C LYS A 77 3.26 9.90 3.26
N LEU A 78 2.00 9.61 3.52
CA LEU A 78 0.90 9.83 2.59
C LEU A 78 -0.06 10.85 3.21
N SER A 79 -0.22 11.98 2.52
CA SER A 79 -1.22 12.98 2.84
C SER A 79 -2.24 13.06 1.70
N VAL A 80 -3.53 12.97 2.04
CA VAL A 80 -4.63 13.14 1.10
C VAL A 80 -5.53 14.25 1.62
N SER A 81 -5.91 15.18 0.74
CA SER A 81 -6.81 16.27 1.10
C SER A 81 -7.81 16.58 0.00
N SER A 82 -9.02 16.94 0.39
CA SER A 82 -10.06 17.47 -0.47
C SER A 82 -10.95 18.41 0.35
N LEU A 83 -11.95 19.04 -0.28
CA LEU A 83 -12.89 19.88 0.46
C LEU A 83 -13.56 19.08 1.60
N GLY A 84 -13.37 19.52 2.85
CA GLY A 84 -13.95 18.90 4.04
C GLY A 84 -13.32 17.57 4.47
N PHE A 85 -12.18 17.17 3.90
CA PHE A 85 -11.47 15.94 4.27
C PHE A 85 -9.96 16.15 4.22
N HIS A 86 -9.28 15.70 5.26
CA HIS A 86 -7.82 15.61 5.31
C HIS A 86 -7.42 14.38 6.10
N ASP A 87 -6.54 13.58 5.52
CA ASP A 87 -5.89 12.44 6.15
C ASP A 87 -4.39 12.53 5.91
N GLU A 88 -3.61 12.25 6.95
CA GLU A 88 -2.16 12.21 6.89
C GLU A 88 -1.69 11.04 7.74
N THR A 89 -0.94 10.12 7.12
CA THR A 89 -0.47 8.90 7.78
C THR A 89 0.96 8.60 7.36
N ILE A 90 1.79 8.21 8.35
CA ILE A 90 3.12 7.65 8.11
C ILE A 90 2.99 6.13 8.07
N PHE A 91 3.22 5.55 6.90
CA PHE A 91 3.24 4.11 6.69
C PHE A 91 4.64 3.55 6.86
N LYS A 92 4.73 2.40 7.54
CA LYS A 92 5.92 1.55 7.56
C LYS A 92 5.82 0.54 6.42
N VAL A 93 6.78 0.57 5.50
CA VAL A 93 6.87 -0.44 4.43
C VAL A 93 7.14 -1.80 5.06
N ASP A 94 6.37 -2.81 4.65
CA ASP A 94 6.31 -4.16 5.24
C ASP A 94 5.87 -4.21 6.71
N GLY A 95 5.45 -3.08 7.28
CA GLY A 95 4.89 -2.97 8.63
C GLY A 95 3.38 -2.78 8.63
N ILE A 96 2.77 -3.03 9.79
CA ILE A 96 1.34 -2.77 10.03
C ILE A 96 1.18 -1.40 10.69
N VAL A 97 0.27 -0.59 10.15
CA VAL A 97 -0.14 0.70 10.71
C VAL A 97 -1.66 0.72 10.83
N GLN A 98 -2.18 1.20 11.96
CA GLN A 98 -3.62 1.43 12.10
C GLN A 98 -4.00 2.68 11.31
N TRP A 99 -4.97 2.55 10.42
CA TRP A 99 -5.36 3.60 9.48
C TRP A 99 -6.88 3.57 9.29
N SER A 100 -7.51 4.72 9.15
CA SER A 100 -8.94 4.79 8.79
C SER A 100 -9.13 5.00 7.30
N GLY A 101 -8.17 5.62 6.60
CA GLY A 101 -8.30 5.97 5.18
C GLY A 101 -9.53 6.81 4.86
N GLY A 102 -10.01 7.58 5.83
CA GLY A 102 -11.26 8.34 5.73
C GLY A 102 -12.53 7.51 5.90
N ALA A 103 -12.43 6.21 6.18
CA ALA A 103 -13.53 5.42 6.71
C ALA A 103 -13.84 5.80 8.16
N LYS A 104 -14.99 5.36 8.65
CA LYS A 104 -15.43 5.61 10.03
C LYS A 104 -14.60 4.85 11.07
N GLU A 105 -14.19 3.63 10.72
CA GLU A 105 -13.50 2.71 11.62
C GLU A 105 -12.01 2.58 11.26
N LEU A 106 -11.18 2.35 12.27
CA LEU A 106 -9.77 1.98 12.07
C LEU A 106 -9.66 0.54 11.60
N HIS A 107 -8.66 0.30 10.77
CA HIS A 107 -8.27 -1.01 10.28
C HIS A 107 -6.74 -1.11 10.24
N ASP A 108 -6.22 -2.34 10.14
CA ASP A 108 -4.80 -2.53 9.95
C ASP A 108 -4.44 -2.40 8.47
N ALA A 109 -3.44 -1.58 8.18
CA ALA A 109 -2.93 -1.34 6.84
C ALA A 109 -1.51 -1.88 6.71
N LEU A 110 -1.29 -2.70 5.68
CA LEU A 110 0.02 -3.21 5.29
C LEU A 110 0.44 -2.58 3.96
N THR A 111 1.52 -1.81 4.00
CA THR A 111 2.06 -1.12 2.81
C THR A 111 3.24 -1.89 2.22
N LYS A 112 3.22 -2.17 0.92
CA LYS A 112 4.24 -2.92 0.21
C LYS A 112 4.57 -2.29 -1.13
N TRP A 113 5.82 -2.42 -1.53
CA TRP A 113 6.20 -2.32 -2.94
C TRP A 113 5.92 -3.68 -3.61
N GLU A 114 5.24 -3.69 -4.75
CA GLU A 114 5.01 -4.88 -5.58
C GLU A 114 5.20 -4.48 -7.05
N ASP A 115 6.31 -4.93 -7.67
CA ASP A 115 6.68 -4.65 -9.08
C ASP A 115 6.55 -3.16 -9.48
N GLY A 116 7.13 -2.26 -8.67
CA GLY A 116 7.11 -0.81 -8.94
C GLY A 116 5.80 -0.10 -8.57
N LYS A 117 4.85 -0.82 -7.98
CA LYS A 117 3.57 -0.28 -7.49
C LYS A 117 3.59 -0.17 -5.98
N LEU A 118 2.97 0.89 -5.45
CA LEU A 118 2.72 1.01 -4.02
C LEU A 118 1.36 0.37 -3.72
N VAL A 119 1.36 -0.68 -2.92
CA VAL A 119 0.20 -1.49 -2.58
C VAL A 119 -0.12 -1.37 -1.11
N ILE A 120 -1.37 -1.07 -0.77
CA ILE A 120 -1.87 -1.07 0.61
C ILE A 120 -2.97 -2.12 0.71
N TYR A 121 -2.79 -3.09 1.60
CA TYR A 121 -3.83 -4.04 2.00
C TYR A 121 -4.47 -3.55 3.29
N THR A 122 -5.80 -3.53 3.36
CA THR A 122 -6.53 -3.20 4.60
C THR A 122 -7.18 -4.47 5.16
N GLY A 123 -6.82 -4.85 6.37
CA GLY A 123 -7.33 -6.03 7.07
C GLY A 123 -8.00 -5.67 8.40
N PRO A 124 -8.49 -6.65 9.16
CA PRO A 124 -9.10 -6.44 10.47
C PRO A 124 -8.14 -5.72 11.43
N LEU A 125 -8.69 -4.90 12.32
CA LEU A 125 -7.91 -4.24 13.37
C LEU A 125 -7.26 -5.30 14.30
N ASN A 126 -6.00 -5.09 14.67
CA ASN A 126 -5.21 -6.00 15.51
C ASN A 126 -4.93 -7.37 14.87
N SER A 127 -4.66 -7.38 13.57
CA SER A 127 -4.17 -8.54 12.84
C SER A 127 -2.89 -9.08 13.45
N ALA A 128 -2.73 -10.40 13.48
CA ALA A 128 -1.61 -11.06 14.15
C ALA A 128 -0.28 -10.92 13.40
N SER A 129 -0.33 -10.67 12.08
CA SER A 129 0.85 -10.55 11.22
C SER A 129 0.53 -9.87 9.89
N ALA A 130 1.58 -9.54 9.11
CA ALA A 130 1.41 -8.99 7.76
C ALA A 130 0.69 -9.98 6.80
N ASP A 131 0.92 -11.29 6.97
CA ASP A 131 0.24 -12.29 6.16
C ASP A 131 -1.25 -12.39 6.52
N ASP A 132 -1.59 -12.18 7.79
CA ASP A 132 -2.97 -12.11 8.28
C ASP A 132 -3.73 -10.91 7.69
N VAL A 133 -3.12 -9.72 7.69
CA VAL A 133 -3.69 -8.52 7.04
C VAL A 133 -4.00 -8.81 5.57
N LYS A 134 -3.05 -9.42 4.84
CA LYS A 134 -3.20 -9.70 3.41
C LYS A 134 -4.26 -10.78 3.13
N ALA A 135 -4.31 -11.84 3.93
CA ALA A 135 -5.26 -12.94 3.76
C ALA A 135 -6.70 -12.51 4.06
N ASN A 136 -6.90 -11.62 5.03
CA ASN A 136 -8.21 -11.12 5.45
C ASN A 136 -8.53 -9.74 4.87
N SER A 137 -7.81 -9.31 3.84
CA SER A 137 -8.00 -7.99 3.27
C SER A 137 -9.29 -7.90 2.47
N GLN A 138 -10.14 -6.94 2.81
CA GLN A 138 -11.35 -6.63 2.03
C GLN A 138 -11.13 -5.51 1.01
N VAL A 139 -10.08 -4.70 1.17
CA VAL A 139 -9.71 -3.66 0.22
C VAL A 139 -8.21 -3.70 -0.06
N LYS A 140 -7.86 -3.80 -1.34
CA LYS A 140 -6.49 -3.60 -1.85
C LYS A 140 -6.45 -2.28 -2.62
N ILE A 141 -5.55 -1.39 -2.23
CA ILE A 141 -5.32 -0.12 -2.93
C ILE A 141 -3.97 -0.22 -3.64
N VAL A 142 -3.95 0.00 -4.95
CA VAL A 142 -2.75 -0.04 -5.78
C VAL A 142 -2.52 1.34 -6.38
N ARG A 143 -1.31 1.87 -6.25
CA ARG A 143 -0.86 3.09 -6.92
C ARG A 143 0.27 2.77 -7.87
N GLU A 144 0.13 3.21 -9.11
CA GLU A 144 1.13 3.01 -10.15
C GLU A 144 1.25 4.23 -11.05
N ILE A 145 2.41 4.35 -11.70
CA ILE A 145 2.62 5.34 -12.76
C ILE A 145 2.27 4.69 -14.09
N THR A 146 1.34 5.30 -14.81
CA THR A 146 0.91 4.85 -16.14
C THR A 146 1.94 5.27 -17.21
N GLY A 147 1.84 4.72 -18.42
CA GLY A 147 2.82 4.97 -19.50
C GLY A 147 2.90 6.43 -19.96
N ASP A 148 1.89 7.24 -19.64
CA ASP A 148 1.80 8.68 -19.88
C ASP A 148 2.31 9.54 -18.69
N GLY A 149 2.82 8.92 -17.63
CA GLY A 149 3.40 9.61 -16.47
C GLY A 149 2.37 10.10 -15.45
N GLU A 150 1.10 9.70 -15.57
CA GLU A 150 0.07 9.96 -14.57
C GLU A 150 0.12 8.96 -13.41
N LEU A 151 -0.48 9.31 -12.27
CA LEU A 151 -0.67 8.38 -11.17
C LEU A 151 -2.09 7.81 -11.25
N LEU A 152 -2.19 6.49 -11.35
CA LEU A 152 -3.43 5.74 -11.22
C LEU A 152 -3.52 5.13 -9.83
N MET A 153 -4.59 5.43 -9.12
CA MET A 153 -5.02 4.68 -7.94
C MET A 153 -6.14 3.73 -8.33
N THR A 154 -5.96 2.43 -8.06
CA THR A 154 -7.00 1.40 -8.21
C THR A 154 -7.36 0.86 -6.83
N ILE A 155 -8.64 0.88 -6.50
CA ILE A 155 -9.20 0.33 -5.27
C ILE A 155 -9.97 -0.93 -5.65
N ILE A 156 -9.56 -2.06 -5.08
CA ILE A 156 -10.13 -3.37 -5.35
C ILE A 156 -10.85 -3.85 -4.10
N HIS A 157 -12.17 -3.94 -4.19
CA HIS A 157 -13.07 -4.53 -3.20
C HIS A 157 -13.75 -5.75 -3.84
N PRO A 158 -14.16 -6.81 -3.09
CA PRO A 158 -14.78 -8.01 -3.65
C PRO A 158 -15.91 -7.77 -4.64
N GLU A 159 -16.68 -6.71 -4.44
CA GLU A 159 -17.85 -6.38 -5.27
C GLU A 159 -17.61 -5.29 -6.31
N VAL A 160 -16.52 -4.52 -6.21
CA VAL A 160 -16.29 -3.36 -7.08
C VAL A 160 -14.81 -3.04 -7.21
N THR A 161 -14.40 -2.67 -8.43
CA THR A 161 -13.13 -2.00 -8.66
C THR A 161 -13.40 -0.55 -9.03
N ALA A 162 -12.79 0.36 -8.28
CA ALA A 162 -12.86 1.80 -8.49
C ALA A 162 -11.47 2.34 -8.84
N THR A 163 -11.44 3.45 -9.58
CA THR A 163 -10.19 4.12 -9.95
C THR A 163 -10.26 5.60 -9.64
N ARG A 164 -9.08 6.20 -9.43
CA ARG A 164 -8.90 7.64 -9.42
C ARG A 164 -7.57 7.98 -10.11
N HIS A 165 -7.64 8.87 -11.08
CA HIS A 165 -6.52 9.32 -11.89
C HIS A 165 -6.04 10.68 -11.42
N TYR A 166 -4.73 10.85 -11.38
CA TYR A 166 -4.07 12.05 -10.90
C TYR A 166 -3.01 12.55 -11.88
N LYS A 167 -2.91 13.87 -12.00
CA LYS A 167 -1.81 14.55 -12.69
C LYS A 167 -0.80 15.06 -11.69
N LYS A 168 0.47 15.08 -12.09
CA LYS A 168 1.53 15.66 -11.28
C LYS A 168 1.24 17.15 -11.04
N LYS A 169 1.39 17.59 -9.80
CA LYS A 169 1.29 19.00 -9.43
C LYS A 169 2.69 19.51 -9.13
N ASN A 170 3.12 20.49 -9.93
CA ASN A 170 4.37 21.22 -9.72
C ASN A 170 4.29 22.07 -8.45
#